data_AF-A0A9P6PCU9-F1
#
_entry.id   AF-A0A9P6PCU9-F1
#
_cell.length_a   1.000
_cell.length_b   1.000
_cell.length_c   1.000
_cell.angle_alpha   90.00
_cell.angle_beta   90.00
_cell.angle_gamma   90.00
#
_symmetry.space_group_name_H-M   'P 1'
#
loop_
_entity.id
_entity.type
_entity.pdbx_description
1 polymer ?
#
loop_
_entity_poly.entity_id
_entity_poly.type
_entity_poly.pdbx_seq_one_letter_code
_entity_poly.pdbx_strand_id
1 'polypeptide(L)'
;MFWAYLIVLFLHFSPFLFLLCVPSNSLANKEDIKYEICQYLPQAVQNVACPLEQTLAVIKPDGMASQSLVMAMIKQRGFNVLAEKQVQLSPAAVAEWYHDKIGRDFYPSLEAYLTRGPCYAIILQRVDAIKGLRRLVGPTNPEQARQVAPRSVRAHIGTSIQENAIHASDSGEAFRREKKLLF
;
A
#
# COMPACT_ATOMS: atom_id res chain seq x y z
N MET A 1 12.09 -31.01 20.60
CA MET A 1 13.30 -30.78 19.78
C MET A 1 12.85 -30.17 18.46
N PHE A 2 12.71 -28.84 18.42
CA PHE A 2 12.23 -28.13 17.22
C PHE A 2 13.39 -28.01 16.24
N TRP A 3 13.33 -28.73 15.13
CA TRP A 3 14.20 -28.47 13.98
C TRP A 3 13.72 -27.16 13.33
N ALA A 4 14.30 -26.04 13.72
CA ALA A 4 14.09 -24.77 13.02
C ALA A 4 14.89 -24.83 11.71
N TYR A 5 14.20 -24.99 10.58
CA TYR A 5 14.85 -24.91 9.28
C TYR A 5 15.50 -23.53 9.13
N LEU A 6 16.79 -23.50 8.77
CA LEU A 6 17.53 -22.27 8.59
C LEU A 6 17.43 -21.88 7.11
N ILE A 7 16.87 -20.71 6.79
CA ILE A 7 16.99 -20.17 5.44
C ILE A 7 18.33 -19.44 5.39
N VAL A 8 19.28 -19.98 4.61
CA VAL A 8 20.58 -19.37 4.35
C VAL A 8 20.49 -18.60 3.04
N LEU A 9 20.45 -17.27 3.13
CA LEU A 9 20.55 -16.40 1.96
C LEU A 9 22.03 -16.06 1.73
N PHE A 10 22.55 -16.45 0.58
CA PHE A 10 23.88 -16.07 0.14
C PHE A 10 23.83 -14.68 -0.49
N LEU A 11 24.28 -13.67 0.24
CA LEU A 11 24.44 -12.33 -0.30
C LEU A 11 25.89 -12.16 -0.76
N HIS A 12 26.07 -12.04 -2.07
CA HIS A 12 27.39 -11.95 -2.69
C HIS A 12 27.75 -10.47 -2.88
N PHE A 13 28.68 -9.98 -2.06
CA PHE A 13 29.27 -8.65 -2.19
C PHE A 13 30.78 -8.81 -2.21
N SER A 14 31.36 -9.05 -3.40
CA SER A 14 32.82 -9.26 -3.55
C SER A 14 33.63 -8.21 -2.75
N PRO A 15 34.56 -8.63 -1.87
CA PRO A 15 35.09 -9.99 -1.67
C PRO A 15 34.38 -10.83 -0.58
N PHE A 16 33.30 -10.35 0.02
CA PHE A 16 32.66 -10.94 1.19
C PHE A 16 31.37 -11.71 0.85
N LEU A 17 31.25 -12.91 1.43
CA LEU A 17 30.01 -13.69 1.45
C LEU A 17 29.33 -13.47 2.81
N PHE A 18 28.16 -12.84 2.81
CA PHE A 18 27.38 -12.68 4.03
C PHE A 18 26.37 -13.81 4.13
N LEU A 19 26.46 -14.57 5.24
CA LEU A 19 25.50 -15.60 5.59
C LEU A 19 24.41 -14.97 6.44
N LEU A 20 23.20 -14.82 5.90
CA LEU A 20 22.04 -14.42 6.67
C LEU A 20 21.29 -15.66 7.13
N CYS A 21 21.32 -15.94 8.43
CA CYS A 21 20.56 -17.02 9.04
C CYS A 21 19.22 -16.48 9.53
N VAL A 22 18.15 -16.65 8.74
CA VAL A 22 16.80 -16.28 9.18
C VAL A 22 16.09 -17.54 9.70
N PRO A 23 15.55 -17.53 10.93
CA PRO A 23 14.73 -18.65 11.40
C PRO A 23 13.54 -18.85 10.45
N SER A 24 13.34 -20.05 9.91
CA SER A 24 12.20 -20.35 9.02
C SER A 24 10.86 -19.94 9.62
N ASN A 25 10.67 -20.14 10.93
CA ASN A 25 9.46 -19.75 11.65
C ASN A 25 9.21 -18.23 11.64
N SER A 26 10.25 -17.41 11.46
CA SER A 26 10.14 -15.94 11.37
C SER A 26 9.62 -15.47 10.00
N LEU A 27 9.73 -16.30 8.96
CA LEU A 27 9.23 -16.03 7.60
C LEU A 27 8.01 -16.88 7.24
N ALA A 28 7.80 -18.02 7.91
CA ALA A 28 6.64 -18.87 7.72
C ALA A 28 5.36 -18.07 8.00
N ASN A 29 4.46 -18.04 7.01
CA ASN A 29 3.18 -17.32 7.03
C ASN A 29 3.25 -15.78 6.91
N LYS A 30 4.40 -15.20 6.58
CA LYS A 30 4.49 -13.76 6.30
C LYS A 30 4.20 -13.46 4.84
N GLU A 31 3.21 -12.62 4.59
CA GLU A 31 2.82 -12.18 3.23
C GLU A 31 3.87 -11.28 2.56
N ASP A 32 4.71 -10.59 3.34
CA ASP A 32 5.70 -9.61 2.87
C ASP A 32 7.14 -10.11 2.98
N ILE A 33 7.43 -11.31 2.48
CA ILE A 33 8.75 -11.98 2.64
C ILE A 33 9.93 -11.05 2.31
N LYS A 34 9.85 -10.26 1.22
CA LYS A 34 10.92 -9.31 0.86
C LYS A 34 11.13 -8.26 1.96
N TYR A 35 10.07 -7.58 2.40
CA TYR A 35 10.16 -6.57 3.46
C TYR A 35 10.76 -7.16 4.73
N GLU A 36 10.31 -8.35 5.10
CA GLU A 36 10.73 -9.05 6.30
C GLU A 36 12.22 -9.43 6.26
N ILE A 37 12.69 -10.01 5.16
CA ILE A 37 14.13 -10.29 4.95
C ILE A 37 14.94 -9.01 5.07
N CYS A 38 14.47 -7.92 4.47
CA CYS A 38 15.18 -6.64 4.47
C CYS A 38 15.37 -6.07 5.88
N GLN A 39 14.47 -6.35 6.82
CA GLN A 39 14.61 -5.89 8.21
C GLN A 39 15.80 -6.56 8.94
N TYR A 40 16.21 -7.75 8.52
CA TYR A 40 17.33 -8.49 9.12
C TYR A 40 18.69 -8.12 8.51
N LEU A 41 18.74 -7.35 7.42
CA LEU A 41 19.99 -6.97 6.78
C LEU A 41 20.69 -5.84 7.55
N PRO A 42 22.02 -5.80 7.61
CA PRO A 42 22.75 -4.63 8.08
C PRO A 42 22.39 -3.38 7.28
N GLN A 43 22.32 -2.23 7.93
CA GLN A 43 21.86 -0.98 7.29
C GLN A 43 22.69 -0.58 6.05
N ALA A 44 23.99 -0.88 6.04
CA ALA A 44 24.87 -0.67 4.90
C ALA A 44 24.44 -1.48 3.64
N VAL A 45 23.82 -2.65 3.84
CA VAL A 45 23.36 -3.54 2.77
C VAL A 45 21.91 -3.26 2.39
N GLN A 46 21.07 -2.81 3.34
CA GLN A 46 19.66 -2.51 3.12
C GLN A 46 19.46 -1.51 1.96
N ASN A 47 20.25 -0.45 1.90
CA ASN A 47 20.08 0.58 0.87
C ASN A 47 20.34 0.06 -0.56
N VAL A 48 21.16 -1.00 -0.70
CA VAL A 48 21.49 -1.59 -2.00
C VAL A 48 20.56 -2.74 -2.34
N ALA A 49 20.33 -3.67 -1.40
CA ALA A 49 19.52 -4.87 -1.62
C ALA A 49 18.01 -4.62 -1.52
N CYS A 50 17.63 -3.60 -0.75
CA CYS A 50 16.26 -3.32 -0.33
C CYS A 50 15.93 -1.82 -0.47
N PRO A 51 15.97 -1.28 -1.70
CA PRO A 51 15.72 0.14 -1.91
C PRO A 51 14.31 0.51 -1.39
N LEU A 52 14.24 1.66 -0.72
CA LEU A 52 12.98 2.23 -0.28
C LEU A 52 12.18 2.71 -1.49
N GLU A 53 10.91 2.37 -1.50
CA GLU A 53 9.94 2.80 -2.49
C GLU A 53 8.93 3.74 -1.84
N GLN A 54 8.44 4.71 -2.61
CA GLN A 54 7.33 5.58 -2.19
C GLN A 54 6.06 5.18 -2.93
N THR A 55 4.93 5.34 -2.27
CA THR A 55 3.59 5.10 -2.82
C THR A 55 2.59 6.10 -2.24
N LEU A 56 1.39 6.13 -2.79
CA LEU A 56 0.31 6.99 -2.32
C LEU A 56 -0.91 6.14 -1.93
N ALA A 57 -1.45 6.43 -0.76
CA ALA A 57 -2.78 6.00 -0.34
C ALA A 57 -3.72 7.22 -0.33
N VAL A 58 -4.97 7.03 -0.72
CA VAL A 58 -6.01 8.04 -0.53
C VAL A 58 -7.24 7.40 0.08
N ILE A 59 -7.54 7.79 1.32
CA ILE A 59 -8.80 7.42 1.98
C ILE A 59 -9.89 8.28 1.35
N LYS A 60 -10.88 7.61 0.77
CA LYS A 60 -12.00 8.22 0.04
C LYS A 60 -13.09 8.70 0.99
N PRO A 61 -14.11 9.47 0.54
CA PRO A 61 -15.08 10.08 1.45
C PRO A 61 -15.83 9.10 2.36
N ASP A 62 -16.17 7.90 1.86
CA ASP A 62 -16.76 6.79 2.63
C ASP A 62 -15.80 6.19 3.67
N GLY A 63 -14.49 6.23 3.42
CA GLY A 63 -13.48 5.72 4.35
C GLY A 63 -13.11 6.69 5.47
N MET A 64 -13.48 7.97 5.37
CA MET A 64 -13.06 9.03 6.31
C MET A 64 -13.46 8.75 7.76
N ALA A 65 -14.66 8.19 7.99
CA ALA A 65 -15.10 7.83 9.34
C ALA A 65 -14.19 6.77 10.00
N SER A 66 -13.46 5.99 9.20
CA SER A 66 -12.52 4.95 9.62
C SER A 66 -11.05 5.37 9.41
N GLN A 67 -10.75 6.67 9.23
CA GLN A 67 -9.40 7.15 8.95
C GLN A 67 -8.38 6.66 10.00
N SER A 68 -8.70 6.74 11.29
CA SER A 68 -7.80 6.32 12.37
C SER A 68 -7.45 4.83 12.31
N LEU A 69 -8.43 3.98 11.99
CA LEU A 69 -8.24 2.54 11.78
C LEU A 69 -7.29 2.27 10.60
N VAL A 70 -7.53 2.92 9.45
CA VAL A 70 -6.69 2.75 8.26
C VAL A 70 -5.25 3.19 8.54
N MET A 71 -5.06 4.32 9.23
CA MET A 71 -3.73 4.80 9.62
C MET A 71 -3.03 3.85 10.59
N ALA A 72 -3.77 3.25 11.53
CA ALA A 72 -3.23 2.24 12.43
C ALA A 72 -2.77 1.00 11.65
N MET A 73 -3.58 0.51 10.71
CA MET A 73 -3.22 -0.63 9.85
C MET A 73 -1.98 -0.35 9.00
N ILE A 74 -1.87 0.85 8.41
CA ILE A 74 -0.70 1.29 7.64
C ILE A 74 0.57 1.27 8.51
N LYS A 75 0.52 1.86 9.71
CA LYS A 75 1.65 1.91 10.64
C LYS A 75 2.04 0.51 11.14
N GLN A 76 1.06 -0.33 11.49
CA GLN A 76 1.29 -1.73 11.88
C GLN A 76 1.94 -2.55 10.77
N ARG A 77 1.69 -2.21 9.49
CA ARG A 77 2.33 -2.84 8.34
C ARG A 77 3.73 -2.26 8.04
N GLY A 78 4.26 -1.39 8.90
CA GLY A 78 5.63 -0.90 8.84
C GLY A 78 5.89 0.14 7.76
N PHE A 79 4.85 0.84 7.31
CA PHE A 79 5.00 2.01 6.44
C PHE A 79 5.38 3.25 7.24
N ASN A 80 6.33 4.01 6.70
CA ASN A 80 6.63 5.36 7.17
C ASN A 80 5.71 6.34 6.45
N VAL A 81 5.08 7.26 7.19
CA VAL A 81 4.31 8.37 6.63
C VAL A 81 5.26 9.52 6.35
N LEU A 82 5.39 9.92 5.08
CA LEU A 82 6.26 11.03 4.68
C LEU A 82 5.50 12.36 4.60
N ALA A 83 4.24 12.32 4.17
CA ALA A 83 3.36 13.47 4.11
C ALA A 83 1.91 12.99 4.15
N GLU A 84 1.03 13.76 4.76
CA GLU A 84 -0.40 13.49 4.78
C GLU A 84 -1.19 14.80 4.84
N LYS A 85 -2.34 14.85 4.16
CA LYS A 85 -3.27 15.99 4.25
C LYS A 85 -4.68 15.59 3.86
N GLN A 86 -5.65 16.29 4.44
CA GLN A 86 -7.02 16.27 3.97
C GLN A 86 -7.11 17.06 2.65
N VAL A 87 -7.81 16.51 1.67
CA VAL A 87 -8.00 17.13 0.35
C VAL A 87 -9.48 17.12 -0.02
N GLN A 88 -9.99 18.23 -0.54
CA GLN A 88 -11.30 18.29 -1.18
C GLN A 88 -11.08 18.26 -2.69
N LEU A 89 -11.49 17.18 -3.35
CA LEU A 89 -11.30 17.03 -4.79
C LEU A 89 -12.28 17.92 -5.54
N SER A 90 -11.79 18.66 -6.54
CA SER A 90 -12.63 19.33 -7.52
C SER A 90 -12.99 18.37 -8.66
N PRO A 91 -14.08 18.63 -9.42
CA PRO A 91 -14.39 17.85 -10.62
C PRO A 91 -13.21 17.77 -11.60
N ALA A 92 -12.48 18.87 -11.79
CA ALA A 92 -11.29 18.91 -12.64
C ALA A 92 -10.17 17.98 -12.14
N ALA A 93 -9.92 17.93 -10.82
CA ALA A 93 -8.95 17.01 -10.24
C ALA A 93 -9.38 15.55 -10.38
N VAL A 94 -10.67 15.25 -10.24
CA VAL A 94 -11.19 13.89 -10.48
C VAL A 94 -11.04 13.49 -11.94
N ALA A 95 -11.32 14.39 -12.88
CA ALA A 95 -11.13 14.18 -14.31
C ALA A 95 -9.67 13.91 -14.66
N GLU A 96 -8.73 14.66 -14.08
CA GLU A 96 -7.29 14.43 -14.28
C GLU A 96 -6.87 13.07 -13.71
N TRP A 97 -7.31 12.73 -12.49
CA TRP A 97 -6.96 11.46 -11.86
C TRP A 97 -7.53 10.25 -12.63
N TYR A 98 -8.82 10.29 -12.96
CA TYR A 98 -9.54 9.21 -13.62
C TYR A 98 -9.71 9.47 -15.11
N HIS A 99 -8.72 10.08 -15.76
CA HIS A 99 -8.80 10.47 -17.18
C HIS A 99 -9.20 9.30 -18.11
N ASP A 100 -8.67 8.09 -17.86
CA ASP A 100 -9.00 6.86 -18.60
C ASP A 100 -10.46 6.37 -18.42
N LYS A 101 -11.21 7.00 -17.51
CA LYS A 101 -12.60 6.67 -17.18
C LYS A 101 -13.57 7.72 -17.69
N ILE A 102 -13.07 8.86 -18.18
CA ILE A 102 -13.91 9.88 -18.81
C ILE A 102 -14.67 9.25 -19.98
N GLY A 103 -15.97 9.53 -20.08
CA GLY A 103 -16.85 8.98 -21.11
C GLY A 103 -17.40 7.58 -20.83
N ARG A 104 -17.04 6.95 -19.69
CA ARG A 104 -17.73 5.74 -19.23
C ARG A 104 -19.05 6.11 -18.55
N ASP A 105 -20.08 5.27 -18.73
CA ASP A 105 -21.42 5.51 -18.16
C ASP A 105 -21.43 5.74 -16.64
N PHE A 106 -20.48 5.12 -15.92
CA PHE A 106 -20.36 5.25 -14.46
C PHE A 106 -19.55 6.48 -14.01
N TYR A 107 -18.87 7.20 -14.91
CA TYR A 107 -18.00 8.32 -14.55
C TYR A 107 -18.73 9.46 -13.81
N PRO A 108 -19.93 9.92 -14.23
CA PRO A 108 -20.64 10.97 -13.50
C PRO A 108 -20.92 10.60 -12.04
N SER A 109 -21.25 9.33 -11.77
CA SER A 109 -21.43 8.84 -10.40
C SER A 109 -20.11 8.81 -9.62
N LEU A 110 -19.02 8.37 -10.25
CA LEU A 110 -17.68 8.38 -9.65
C LEU A 110 -17.23 9.80 -9.28
N GLU A 111 -17.44 10.77 -10.16
CA GLU A 111 -17.12 12.18 -9.93
C GLU A 111 -17.95 12.76 -8.79
N ALA A 112 -19.27 12.59 -8.81
CA ALA A 112 -20.14 13.04 -7.74
C ALA A 112 -19.75 12.41 -6.39
N TYR A 113 -19.39 11.12 -6.39
CA TYR A 113 -18.94 10.43 -5.19
C TYR A 113 -17.64 10.99 -4.63
N LEU A 114 -16.61 11.20 -5.47
CA LEU A 114 -15.31 11.69 -5.00
C LEU A 114 -15.33 13.17 -4.60
N THR A 115 -16.26 13.96 -5.15
CA THR A 115 -16.40 15.38 -4.82
C THR A 115 -17.38 15.65 -3.67
N ARG A 116 -18.16 14.65 -3.21
CA ARG A 116 -19.18 14.82 -2.15
C ARG A 116 -18.64 15.22 -0.78
N GLY A 117 -17.34 15.01 -0.54
CA GLY A 117 -16.73 15.27 0.76
C GLY A 117 -15.21 15.13 0.72
N PRO A 118 -14.55 15.32 1.87
CA PRO A 118 -13.10 15.29 1.93
C PRO A 118 -12.55 13.87 1.72
N CYS A 119 -11.36 13.81 1.16
CA CYS A 119 -10.49 12.64 1.15
C CYS A 119 -9.27 12.90 2.04
N TYR A 120 -8.50 11.86 2.33
CA TYR A 120 -7.24 11.98 3.06
C TYR A 120 -6.11 11.33 2.27
N ALA A 121 -5.19 12.15 1.74
CA ALA A 121 -4.09 11.71 0.91
C ALA A 121 -2.82 11.53 1.74
N ILE A 122 -2.09 10.43 1.51
CA ILE A 122 -0.95 10.01 2.32
C ILE A 122 0.17 9.50 1.40
N ILE A 123 1.34 10.13 1.49
CA ILE A 123 2.57 9.61 0.88
C ILE A 123 3.25 8.68 1.88
N LEU A 124 3.44 7.43 1.46
CA LEU A 124 4.01 6.37 2.27
C LEU A 124 5.37 5.93 1.71
N GLN A 125 6.26 5.48 2.58
CA GLN A 125 7.54 4.90 2.21
C GLN A 125 7.80 3.59 2.93
N ARG A 126 8.28 2.60 2.18
CA ARG A 126 8.67 1.28 2.68
C ARG A 126 9.47 0.53 1.62
N VAL A 127 10.18 -0.52 1.99
CA VAL A 127 10.61 -1.51 0.99
C VAL A 127 9.36 -2.17 0.40
N ASP A 128 9.31 -2.29 -0.93
CA ASP A 128 8.16 -2.86 -1.65
C ASP A 128 6.85 -2.14 -1.29
N ALA A 129 6.89 -0.80 -1.24
CA ALA A 129 5.79 0.02 -0.75
C ALA A 129 4.54 -0.13 -1.62
N ILE A 130 4.67 -0.14 -2.94
CA ILE A 130 3.53 -0.22 -3.86
C ILE A 130 2.83 -1.56 -3.68
N LYS A 131 3.54 -2.67 -3.88
CA LYS A 131 2.94 -4.01 -3.73
C LYS A 131 2.46 -4.24 -2.30
N GLY A 132 3.22 -3.76 -1.32
CA GLY A 132 2.87 -3.77 0.08
C GLY A 132 1.52 -3.13 0.39
N LEU A 133 1.32 -1.92 -0.12
CA LEU A 133 0.10 -1.17 0.11
C LEU A 133 -1.06 -1.85 -0.61
N ARG A 134 -0.84 -2.34 -1.84
CA ARG A 134 -1.82 -3.12 -2.61
C ARG A 134 -2.27 -4.37 -1.87
N ARG A 135 -1.37 -5.09 -1.20
CA ARG A 135 -1.71 -6.23 -0.32
C ARG A 135 -2.51 -5.79 0.89
N LEU A 136 -2.09 -4.70 1.56
CA LEU A 136 -2.78 -4.15 2.72
C LEU A 136 -4.22 -3.73 2.40
N VAL A 137 -4.46 -3.07 1.27
CA VAL A 137 -5.81 -2.60 0.91
C VAL A 137 -6.69 -3.73 0.34
N GLY A 138 -6.09 -4.71 -0.35
CA GLY A 138 -6.78 -5.85 -0.93
C GLY A 138 -7.53 -5.57 -2.24
N PRO A 139 -8.26 -6.56 -2.78
CA PRO A 139 -9.00 -6.45 -4.05
C PRO A 139 -9.98 -5.28 -4.10
N THR A 140 -10.21 -4.72 -5.29
CA THR A 140 -11.09 -3.56 -5.50
C THR A 140 -12.54 -3.81 -5.06
N ASN A 141 -13.06 -5.03 -5.25
CA ASN A 141 -14.37 -5.44 -4.77
C ASN A 141 -14.27 -5.89 -3.30
N PRO A 142 -14.95 -5.21 -2.35
CA PRO A 142 -14.96 -5.60 -0.94
C PRO A 142 -15.47 -7.02 -0.66
N GLU A 143 -16.41 -7.54 -1.44
CA GLU A 143 -16.90 -8.92 -1.28
C GLU A 143 -15.80 -9.93 -1.58
N GLN A 144 -15.08 -9.73 -2.70
CA GLN A 144 -13.91 -10.53 -3.03
C GLN A 144 -12.83 -10.37 -1.97
N ALA A 145 -12.60 -9.14 -1.49
CA ALA A 145 -11.62 -8.87 -0.43
C ALA A 145 -11.93 -9.66 0.84
N ARG A 146 -13.19 -9.71 1.29
CA ARG A 146 -13.63 -10.52 2.44
C ARG A 146 -13.32 -12.01 2.28
N GLN A 147 -13.34 -12.54 1.06
CA GLN A 147 -13.05 -13.95 0.78
C GLN A 147 -11.54 -14.24 0.75
N VAL A 148 -10.77 -13.45 0.01
CA VAL A 148 -9.36 -13.79 -0.31
C VAL A 148 -8.34 -13.05 0.55
N ALA A 149 -8.72 -11.92 1.15
CA ALA A 149 -7.88 -11.10 2.00
C ALA A 149 -8.72 -10.48 3.14
N PRO A 150 -9.34 -11.30 4.02
CA PRO A 150 -10.30 -10.84 5.04
C PRO A 150 -9.72 -9.80 6.01
N ARG A 151 -8.39 -9.72 6.11
CA ARG A 151 -7.68 -8.74 6.93
C ARG A 151 -7.35 -7.43 6.20
N SER A 152 -7.74 -7.27 4.93
CA SER A 152 -7.43 -6.08 4.15
C SER A 152 -8.33 -4.90 4.52
N VAL A 153 -7.91 -3.68 4.22
CA VAL A 153 -8.74 -2.49 4.49
C VAL A 153 -10.11 -2.59 3.81
N ARG A 154 -10.15 -2.96 2.53
CA ARG A 154 -11.41 -3.09 1.77
C ARG A 154 -12.33 -4.17 2.31
N ALA A 155 -11.79 -5.25 2.86
CA ALA A 155 -12.60 -6.29 3.50
C ALA A 155 -13.31 -5.77 4.76
N HIS A 156 -12.61 -4.96 5.57
CA HIS A 156 -13.14 -4.45 6.84
C HIS A 156 -14.15 -3.32 6.67
N ILE A 157 -13.88 -2.36 5.77
CA ILE A 157 -14.66 -1.11 5.73
C ILE A 157 -15.23 -0.76 4.34
N GLY A 158 -14.89 -1.52 3.30
CA GLY A 158 -15.45 -1.30 1.95
C GLY A 158 -16.89 -1.80 1.84
N THR A 159 -17.76 -0.98 1.24
CA THR A 159 -19.19 -1.29 1.09
C THR A 159 -19.56 -1.72 -0.33
N SER A 160 -18.91 -1.18 -1.35
CA SER A 160 -19.13 -1.54 -2.76
C SER A 160 -17.87 -1.37 -3.61
N ILE A 161 -17.94 -1.69 -4.90
CA ILE A 161 -16.81 -1.50 -5.83
C ILE A 161 -16.41 -0.01 -5.95
N GLN A 162 -17.40 0.89 -5.98
CA GLN A 162 -17.18 2.34 -6.05
C GLN A 162 -16.77 2.90 -4.68
N GLU A 163 -17.52 2.54 -3.65
CA GLU A 163 -17.28 2.89 -2.24
C GLU A 163 -16.46 1.80 -1.53
N ASN A 164 -15.19 1.70 -1.92
CA ASN A 164 -14.25 0.73 -1.36
C ASN A 164 -13.24 1.38 -0.38
N ALA A 165 -13.59 2.52 0.21
CA ALA A 165 -12.90 3.25 1.28
C ALA A 165 -11.49 3.81 0.97
N ILE A 166 -10.66 3.13 0.17
CA ILE A 166 -9.26 3.51 -0.03
C ILE A 166 -8.77 3.22 -1.45
N HIS A 167 -8.02 4.17 -1.99
CA HIS A 167 -7.18 4.03 -3.18
C HIS A 167 -5.72 3.74 -2.79
N ALA A 168 -5.02 2.99 -3.63
CA ALA A 168 -3.59 2.74 -3.54
C ALA A 168 -2.98 2.73 -4.95
N SER A 169 -1.91 3.50 -5.17
CA SER A 169 -1.19 3.53 -6.45
C SER A 169 -0.81 2.12 -6.89
N ASP A 170 -0.91 1.84 -8.20
CA ASP A 170 -0.60 0.53 -8.78
C ASP A 170 0.83 0.39 -9.29
N SER A 171 1.53 1.50 -9.48
CA SER A 171 2.85 1.58 -10.11
C SER A 171 3.58 2.86 -9.71
N GLY A 172 4.91 2.88 -9.87
CA GLY A 172 5.72 4.06 -9.56
C GLY A 172 5.38 5.25 -10.48
N GLU A 173 4.89 4.97 -11.69
CA GLU A 173 4.39 5.98 -12.61
C GLU A 173 3.06 6.57 -12.13
N ALA A 174 2.10 5.73 -11.73
CA ALA A 174 0.86 6.19 -11.13
C ALA A 174 1.14 7.03 -9.89
N PHE A 175 2.00 6.55 -8.98
CA PHE A 175 2.41 7.31 -7.81
C PHE A 175 2.93 8.70 -8.17
N ARG A 176 3.84 8.82 -9.17
CA ARG A 176 4.38 10.12 -9.59
C ARG A 176 3.30 11.08 -10.10
N ARG A 177 2.35 10.60 -10.89
CA ARG A 177 1.23 11.41 -11.40
C ARG A 177 0.30 11.83 -10.26
N GLU A 178 -0.13 10.88 -9.45
CA GLU A 178 -1.08 11.12 -8.35
C GLU A 178 -0.48 12.02 -7.28
N LYS A 179 0.83 11.87 -6.99
CA LYS A 179 1.56 12.77 -6.10
C LYS A 179 1.52 14.20 -6.62
N LYS A 180 1.83 14.44 -7.89
CA LYS A 180 1.81 15.78 -8.50
C LYS A 180 0.42 16.42 -8.45
N LEU A 181 -0.62 15.61 -8.63
CA LEU A 181 -2.00 16.08 -8.57
C LEU A 181 -2.40 16.49 -7.14
N LEU A 182 -1.97 15.72 -6.14
CA LEU A 182 -2.47 15.87 -4.78
C LEU A 182 -1.54 16.64 -3.85
N PHE A 183 -0.24 16.77 -4.11
CA PHE A 183 0.76 17.42 -3.24
C PHE A 183 1.59 18.44 -4.01
#